data_AF-A0A3Q3L0M3-F1
#
_entry.id   AF-A0A3Q3L0M3-F1
#
_cell.length_a   1.000
_cell.length_b   1.000
_cell.length_c   1.000
_cell.angle_alpha   90.00
_cell.angle_beta   90.00
_cell.angle_gamma   90.00
#
_symmetry.space_group_name_H-M   'P 1'
#
loop_
_entity.id
_entity.type
_entity.pdbx_description
1 polymer ?
#
loop_
_entity_poly.entity_id
_entity_poly.type
_entity_poly.pdbx_seq_one_letter_code
_entity_poly.pdbx_strand_id
1 'polypeptide(L)'
;LFIMATKTKWGAVKDRLTGTSTADQDAGLEANLENADPELCIRLLQIPTVVNYSGLRRRLEASDRSWMAQFLELRGLDLLMEALERLSGRGCARIADALLQLTCVACVRAVMNSSAGLHFILDNEGYVRTLTQALDTSNVMVKMQVFELLAALTLFDPQGHHLTLDALDHYKSLKKQKYRFSVIMNELHGTDNVLYMVTLMSMVNVLVLGQEDLRKRDRLRQEFIGLQLLDLLPRLRY
;
A
#
# COMPACT_ATOMS: atom_id res chain seq x y z
N LEU A 1 -5.63 -52.94 -18.27
CA LEU A 1 -4.43 -52.16 -18.61
C LEU A 1 -4.26 -51.05 -17.58
N PHE A 2 -3.62 -51.36 -16.45
CA PHE A 2 -3.20 -50.36 -15.46
C PHE A 2 -1.69 -50.19 -15.61
N ILE A 3 -1.25 -49.02 -16.07
CA ILE A 3 0.16 -48.66 -16.15
C ILE A 3 0.59 -48.19 -14.75
N MET A 4 1.40 -48.99 -14.05
CA MET A 4 2.13 -48.51 -12.87
C MET A 4 3.26 -47.59 -13.35
N ALA A 5 3.11 -46.29 -13.10
CA ALA A 5 4.17 -45.33 -13.35
C ALA A 5 5.33 -45.54 -12.34
N THR A 6 6.52 -45.80 -12.86
CA THR A 6 7.76 -45.91 -12.09
C THR A 6 8.17 -44.54 -11.55
N LYS A 7 8.24 -44.42 -10.22
CA LYS A 7 8.66 -43.21 -9.51
C LYS A 7 10.08 -42.83 -9.95
N THR A 8 10.25 -41.66 -10.57
CA THR A 8 11.56 -41.17 -11.05
C THR A 8 12.52 -40.94 -9.89
N LYS A 9 13.82 -41.18 -10.11
CA LYS A 9 14.92 -40.97 -9.14
C LYS A 9 14.89 -39.60 -8.44
N TRP A 10 14.33 -38.57 -9.10
CA TRP A 10 14.14 -37.24 -8.52
C TRP A 10 13.17 -37.21 -7.33
N GLY A 11 12.09 -38.00 -7.38
CA GLY A 11 11.12 -38.11 -6.28
C GLY A 11 11.74 -38.72 -5.03
N ALA A 12 12.66 -39.68 -5.18
CA ALA A 12 13.36 -40.31 -4.06
C ALA A 12 14.42 -39.39 -3.42
N VAL A 13 15.01 -38.48 -4.19
CA VAL A 13 15.94 -37.45 -3.67
C VAL A 13 15.18 -36.38 -2.90
N LYS A 14 14.01 -35.96 -3.40
CA LYS A 14 13.11 -35.03 -2.70
C LYS A 14 12.69 -35.60 -1.34
N ASP A 15 12.25 -36.86 -1.29
CA ASP A 15 11.81 -37.51 -0.05
C ASP A 15 12.94 -37.65 0.99
N ARG A 16 14.22 -37.73 0.57
CA ARG A 16 15.37 -37.74 1.50
C ARG A 16 15.79 -36.35 1.99
N LEU A 17 15.56 -35.32 1.19
CA LEU A 17 15.81 -33.93 1.57
C LEU A 17 14.70 -33.37 2.47
N THR A 18 13.46 -33.78 2.25
CA THR A 18 12.28 -33.36 3.03
C THR A 18 11.95 -34.33 4.18
N GLY A 19 12.81 -35.33 4.43
CA GLY A 19 12.65 -36.35 5.46
C GLY A 19 13.04 -35.89 6.88
N THR A 20 12.88 -34.60 7.18
CA THR A 20 12.83 -34.05 8.54
C THR A 20 11.56 -33.24 8.63
N SER A 21 10.81 -33.44 9.71
CA SER A 21 9.52 -32.83 10.00
C SER A 21 9.55 -31.30 9.83
N THR A 22 9.22 -30.80 8.64
CA THR A 22 8.93 -29.38 8.40
C THR A 22 7.43 -29.17 8.56
N ALA A 23 6.94 -29.34 9.79
CA ALA A 23 5.82 -28.52 10.22
C ALA A 23 6.38 -27.09 10.32
N ASP A 24 6.09 -26.24 9.33
CA ASP A 24 6.13 -24.76 9.36
C ASP A 24 7.09 -24.10 10.37
N GLN A 25 8.37 -24.48 10.39
CA GLN A 25 9.40 -23.80 11.18
C GLN A 25 9.96 -22.55 10.47
N ASP A 26 9.51 -22.28 9.24
CA ASP A 26 9.73 -21.03 8.50
C ASP A 26 8.62 -19.99 8.72
N ALA A 27 7.70 -20.23 9.66
CA ALA A 27 6.93 -19.16 10.31
C ALA A 27 7.91 -18.31 11.14
N GLY A 28 8.67 -17.46 10.45
CA GLY A 28 9.71 -16.61 11.02
C GLY A 28 9.19 -15.91 12.26
N LEU A 29 9.99 -15.88 13.34
CA LEU A 29 9.65 -15.29 14.64
C LEU A 29 8.79 -14.03 14.49
N GLU A 30 7.47 -14.15 14.61
CA GLU A 30 6.56 -13.02 14.61
C GLU A 30 6.37 -12.54 16.05
N ALA A 31 6.20 -11.23 16.25
CA ALA A 31 5.84 -10.73 17.56
C ALA A 31 4.43 -11.27 17.89
N ASN A 32 4.30 -12.01 18.99
CA ASN A 32 3.00 -12.45 19.49
C ASN A 32 2.29 -11.25 20.13
N LEU A 33 1.47 -10.57 19.33
CA LEU A 33 0.71 -9.39 19.73
C LEU A 33 -0.80 -9.64 19.74
N GLU A 34 -1.27 -10.89 19.63
CA GLU A 34 -2.71 -11.20 19.51
C GLU A 34 -3.56 -10.55 20.60
N ASN A 35 -3.03 -10.49 21.83
CA ASN A 35 -3.69 -9.89 22.99
C ASN A 35 -3.00 -8.60 23.49
N ALA A 36 -2.16 -7.98 22.66
CA ALA A 36 -1.45 -6.75 23.04
C ALA A 36 -2.42 -5.56 23.15
N ASP A 37 -2.18 -4.71 24.15
CA ASP A 37 -2.81 -3.41 24.26
C ASP A 37 -2.22 -2.41 23.26
N PRO A 38 -2.92 -1.30 22.95
CA PRO A 38 -2.42 -0.29 22.00
C PRO A 38 -1.07 0.30 22.44
N GLU A 39 -0.84 0.47 23.74
CA GLU A 39 0.39 1.05 24.29
C GLU A 39 1.63 0.19 24.01
N LEU A 40 1.53 -1.14 24.18
CA LEU A 40 2.60 -2.06 23.81
C LEU A 40 2.86 -2.02 22.30
N CYS A 41 1.80 -2.04 21.50
CA CYS A 41 1.90 -1.92 20.04
C CYS A 41 2.64 -0.64 19.62
N ILE A 42 2.33 0.49 20.23
CA ILE A 42 2.98 1.78 19.96
C ILE A 42 4.45 1.78 20.35
N ARG A 43 4.80 1.19 21.51
CA ARG A 43 6.20 1.04 21.92
C ARG A 43 7.00 0.18 20.94
N LEU A 44 6.42 -0.92 20.47
CA LEU A 44 7.07 -1.81 19.50
C LEU A 44 7.20 -1.18 18.11
N LEU A 45 6.29 -0.27 17.75
CA LEU A 45 6.32 0.47 16.49
C LEU A 45 7.56 1.36 16.38
N GLN A 46 8.06 1.88 17.51
CA GLN A 46 9.31 2.65 17.56
C GLN A 46 10.56 1.80 17.26
N ILE A 47 10.42 0.48 17.21
CA ILE A 47 11.49 -0.47 16.88
C ILE A 47 11.15 -1.09 15.50
N PRO A 48 11.61 -0.47 14.39
CA PRO A 48 11.17 -0.81 13.04
C PRO A 48 11.80 -2.14 12.59
N THR A 49 11.08 -3.24 12.82
CA THR A 49 11.46 -4.58 12.39
C THR A 49 10.29 -5.26 11.69
N VAL A 50 10.58 -6.16 10.76
CA VAL A 50 9.54 -6.94 10.06
C VAL A 50 8.69 -7.71 11.07
N VAL A 51 9.33 -8.25 12.11
CA VAL A 51 8.71 -8.99 13.22
C VAL A 51 7.65 -8.14 13.95
N ASN A 52 8.01 -6.93 14.36
CA ASN A 52 7.11 -6.04 15.08
C ASN A 52 5.95 -5.56 14.19
N TYR A 53 6.22 -5.19 12.95
CA TYR A 53 5.17 -4.76 12.02
C TYR A 53 4.24 -5.90 11.60
N SER A 54 4.74 -7.12 11.43
CA SER A 54 3.89 -8.28 11.13
C SER A 54 2.97 -8.62 12.31
N GLY A 55 3.49 -8.56 13.54
CA GLY A 55 2.68 -8.68 14.75
C GLY A 55 1.63 -7.58 14.86
N LEU A 56 2.03 -6.32 14.62
CA LEU A 56 1.15 -5.16 14.69
C LEU A 56 0.04 -5.23 13.64
N ARG A 57 0.37 -5.61 12.40
CA ARG A 57 -0.61 -5.80 11.32
C ARG A 57 -1.73 -6.74 11.75
N ARG A 58 -1.39 -7.93 12.24
CA ARG A 58 -2.40 -8.90 12.71
C ARG A 58 -3.24 -8.34 13.85
N ARG A 59 -2.60 -7.65 14.79
CA ARG A 59 -3.31 -7.05 15.92
C ARG A 59 -4.28 -5.95 15.48
N LEU A 60 -3.92 -5.16 14.45
CA LEU A 60 -4.80 -4.18 13.82
C LEU A 60 -5.96 -4.86 13.07
N GLU A 61 -5.68 -5.90 12.29
CA GLU A 61 -6.69 -6.66 11.55
C GLU A 61 -7.72 -7.35 12.47
N ALA A 62 -7.28 -7.83 13.63
CA ALA A 62 -8.14 -8.46 14.64
C ALA A 62 -8.74 -7.46 15.65
N SER A 63 -8.48 -6.15 15.50
CA SER A 63 -8.94 -5.16 16.46
C SER A 63 -10.44 -4.88 16.38
N ASP A 64 -11.05 -4.64 17.55
CA ASP A 64 -12.38 -4.08 17.62
C ASP A 64 -12.36 -2.55 17.53
N ARG A 65 -13.55 -1.94 17.51
CA ARG A 65 -13.70 -0.49 17.43
C ARG A 65 -13.06 0.26 18.60
N SER A 66 -13.11 -0.29 19.82
CA SER A 66 -12.57 0.36 21.02
C SER A 66 -11.06 0.38 20.98
N TRP A 67 -10.44 -0.74 20.62
CA TRP A 67 -8.99 -0.85 20.51
C TRP A 67 -8.45 0.06 19.40
N MET A 68 -9.11 0.08 18.23
CA MET A 68 -8.73 0.97 17.13
C MET A 68 -8.80 2.44 17.55
N ALA A 69 -9.88 2.86 18.24
CA ALA A 69 -10.01 4.22 18.74
C ALA A 69 -8.85 4.60 19.68
N GLN A 70 -8.52 3.73 20.65
CA GLN A 70 -7.40 3.96 21.57
C GLN A 70 -6.05 4.03 20.83
N PHE A 71 -5.82 3.16 19.85
CA PHE A 71 -4.60 3.20 19.03
C PHE A 71 -4.44 4.53 18.30
N LEU A 72 -5.53 5.08 17.75
CA LEU A 72 -5.55 6.37 17.06
C LEU A 72 -5.36 7.54 18.05
N GLU A 73 -6.05 7.53 19.19
CA GLU A 73 -5.92 8.54 20.26
C GLU A 73 -4.50 8.61 20.82
N LEU A 74 -3.85 7.45 20.95
CA LEU A 74 -2.45 7.34 21.39
C LEU A 74 -1.44 7.59 20.27
N ARG A 75 -1.87 8.19 19.15
CA ARG A 75 -0.99 8.61 18.03
C ARG A 75 -0.28 7.46 17.33
N GLY A 76 -0.87 6.26 17.36
CA GLY A 76 -0.31 5.09 16.69
C GLY A 76 -0.20 5.25 15.17
N LEU A 77 -1.18 5.93 14.55
CA LEU A 77 -1.14 6.22 13.11
C LEU A 77 -0.07 7.25 12.76
N ASP A 78 0.14 8.30 13.57
CA ASP A 78 1.23 9.28 13.36
C ASP A 78 2.57 8.56 13.20
N LEU A 79 2.85 7.61 14.10
CA LEU A 79 4.09 6.85 14.08
C LEU A 79 4.19 5.91 12.87
N LEU A 80 3.09 5.29 12.44
CA LEU A 80 3.05 4.49 11.20
C LEU A 80 3.39 5.34 9.97
N MET A 81 2.85 6.56 9.92
CA MET A 81 3.03 7.48 8.80
C MET A 81 4.45 8.03 8.76
N GLU A 82 5.00 8.41 9.91
CA GLU A 82 6.40 8.80 10.04
C GLU A 82 7.36 7.66 9.67
N ALA A 83 7.02 6.42 10.07
CA ALA A 83 7.78 5.26 9.68
C ALA A 83 7.74 5.01 8.16
N LEU A 84 6.56 5.14 7.56
CA LEU A 84 6.39 4.99 6.11
C LEU A 84 7.21 6.04 5.35
N GLU A 85 7.14 7.31 5.74
CA GLU A 85 7.92 8.40 5.14
C GLU A 85 9.43 8.14 5.26
N ARG A 86 9.91 7.79 6.46
CA ARG A 86 11.33 7.46 6.71
C ARG A 86 11.80 6.28 5.87
N LEU A 87 10.95 5.27 5.66
CA LEU A 87 11.29 4.10 4.88
C LEU A 87 11.25 4.39 3.37
N SER A 88 10.33 5.22 2.89
CA SER A 88 10.21 5.57 1.46
C SER A 88 11.34 6.47 0.96
N GLY A 89 11.89 7.36 1.81
CA GLY A 89 13.03 8.21 1.46
C GLY A 89 14.38 7.49 1.43
N ARG A 90 14.47 6.29 2.02
CA ARG A 90 15.67 5.46 1.99
C ARG A 90 15.55 4.47 0.84
N GLY A 91 16.47 4.53 -0.12
CA GLY A 91 16.52 3.55 -1.20
C GLY A 91 16.51 2.11 -0.66
N CYS A 92 15.95 1.17 -1.43
CA CYS A 92 15.81 -0.22 -1.02
C CYS A 92 17.14 -1.00 -1.16
N ALA A 93 18.09 -0.81 -0.24
CA ALA A 93 19.42 -1.41 -0.32
C ALA A 93 19.44 -2.92 -0.04
N ARG A 94 18.51 -3.42 0.79
CA ARG A 94 18.44 -4.84 1.18
C ARG A 94 17.00 -5.38 1.09
N ILE A 95 16.88 -6.69 0.91
CA ILE A 95 15.59 -7.41 0.89
C ILE A 95 14.81 -7.15 2.20
N ALA A 96 15.49 -7.13 3.34
CA ALA A 96 14.87 -6.83 4.62
C ALA A 96 14.24 -5.43 4.67
N ASP A 97 14.85 -4.44 4.00
CA ASP A 97 14.32 -3.07 3.93
C ASP A 97 13.05 -3.05 3.04
N ALA A 98 13.04 -3.83 1.94
CA ALA A 98 11.87 -4.01 1.08
C ALA A 98 10.67 -4.63 1.84
N LEU A 99 10.95 -5.69 2.61
CA LEU A 99 9.93 -6.38 3.40
C LEU A 99 9.41 -5.47 4.51
N LEU A 100 10.28 -4.72 5.18
CA LEU A 100 9.90 -3.77 6.21
C LEU A 100 8.97 -2.68 5.66
N GLN A 101 9.27 -2.11 4.49
CA GLN A 101 8.38 -1.17 3.81
C GLN A 101 7.01 -1.79 3.51
N LEU A 102 6.98 -2.99 2.92
CA LEU A 102 5.73 -3.67 2.58
C LEU A 102 4.87 -3.96 3.81
N THR A 103 5.47 -4.42 4.90
CA THR A 103 4.74 -4.70 6.14
C THR A 103 4.26 -3.41 6.81
N CYS A 104 5.03 -2.31 6.73
CA CYS A 104 4.61 -0.99 7.23
C CYS A 104 3.35 -0.50 6.52
N VAL A 105 3.33 -0.55 5.18
CA VAL A 105 2.15 -0.17 4.38
C VAL A 105 0.95 -1.07 4.66
N ALA A 106 1.21 -2.37 4.90
CA ALA A 106 0.16 -3.30 5.29
C ALA A 106 -0.47 -2.96 6.66
N CYS A 107 0.30 -2.40 7.61
CA CYS A 107 -0.25 -1.88 8.86
C CYS A 107 -1.17 -0.68 8.61
N VAL A 108 -0.77 0.25 7.74
CA VAL A 108 -1.62 1.40 7.36
C VAL A 108 -2.91 0.92 6.67
N ARG A 109 -2.81 -0.08 5.78
CA ARG A 109 -3.97 -0.75 5.18
C ARG A 109 -4.91 -1.33 6.24
N ALA A 110 -4.36 -2.01 7.25
CA ALA A 110 -5.17 -2.58 8.33
C ALA A 110 -5.94 -1.50 9.10
N VAL A 111 -5.34 -0.32 9.34
CA VAL A 111 -6.05 0.85 9.90
C VAL A 111 -7.17 1.31 8.96
N MET A 112 -6.89 1.46 7.67
CA MET A 112 -7.85 1.90 6.66
C MET A 112 -8.98 0.90 6.37
N ASN A 113 -8.82 -0.37 6.76
CA ASN A 113 -9.91 -1.33 6.70
C ASN A 113 -10.94 -1.14 7.83
N SER A 114 -10.68 -0.24 8.78
CA SER A 114 -11.64 0.20 9.79
C SER A 114 -12.28 1.52 9.38
N SER A 115 -13.61 1.60 9.46
CA SER A 115 -14.34 2.86 9.25
C SER A 115 -13.85 3.97 10.19
N ALA A 116 -13.50 3.64 11.44
CA ALA A 116 -12.91 4.61 12.37
C ALA A 116 -11.55 5.12 11.89
N GLY A 117 -10.71 4.24 11.33
CA GLY A 117 -9.43 4.62 10.74
C GLY A 117 -9.57 5.50 9.50
N LEU A 118 -10.52 5.20 8.62
CA LEU A 118 -10.80 6.03 7.44
C LEU A 118 -11.27 7.43 7.82
N HIS A 119 -12.26 7.55 8.71
CA HIS A 119 -12.72 8.87 9.18
C HIS A 119 -11.59 9.67 9.82
N PHE A 120 -10.78 9.03 10.68
CA PHE A 120 -9.64 9.68 11.32
C PHE A 120 -8.60 10.18 10.33
N ILE A 121 -8.37 9.45 9.22
CA ILE A 121 -7.49 9.90 8.13
C ILE A 121 -8.10 11.08 7.39
N LEU A 122 -9.40 11.05 7.09
CA LEU A 122 -10.08 12.14 6.36
C LEU A 122 -10.12 13.44 7.17
N ASP A 123 -10.20 13.36 8.49
CA ASP A 123 -10.19 14.54 9.37
C ASP A 123 -8.82 15.26 9.41
N ASN A 124 -7.77 14.70 8.81
CA ASN A 124 -6.44 15.29 8.76
C ASN A 124 -5.76 15.13 7.39
N GLU A 125 -5.73 16.22 6.61
CA GLU A 125 -5.11 16.28 5.28
C GLU A 125 -3.62 15.84 5.25
N GLY A 126 -2.91 15.98 6.37
CA GLY A 126 -1.50 15.60 6.49
C GLY A 126 -1.26 14.11 6.25
N TYR A 127 -2.23 13.26 6.61
CA TYR A 127 -2.12 11.82 6.38
C TYR A 127 -2.18 11.46 4.90
N VAL A 128 -3.11 12.05 4.15
CA VAL A 128 -3.23 11.79 2.70
C VAL A 128 -2.00 12.31 1.95
N ARG A 129 -1.46 13.47 2.37
CA ARG A 129 -0.18 13.99 1.85
C ARG A 129 0.99 13.04 2.15
N THR A 130 1.07 12.50 3.37
CA THR A 130 2.11 11.53 3.74
C THR A 130 2.01 10.24 2.92
N LEU A 131 0.79 9.74 2.65
CA LEU A 131 0.59 8.62 1.72
C LEU A 131 1.12 8.93 0.32
N THR A 132 0.81 10.11 -0.24
CA THR A 132 1.37 10.47 -1.55
C THR A 132 2.89 10.59 -1.54
N GLN A 133 3.51 11.06 -0.45
CA GLN A 133 4.97 11.10 -0.32
C GLN A 133 5.59 9.70 -0.25
N ALA A 134 4.86 8.71 0.27
CA ALA A 134 5.32 7.32 0.30
C ALA A 134 5.59 6.73 -1.10
N LEU A 135 5.07 7.35 -2.17
CA LEU A 135 5.36 7.01 -3.57
C LEU A 135 6.83 7.24 -3.99
N ASP A 136 7.63 7.91 -3.17
CA ASP A 136 9.06 8.13 -3.41
C ASP A 136 9.93 6.88 -3.35
N THR A 137 9.43 5.80 -2.75
CA THR A 137 10.16 4.54 -2.70
C THR A 137 10.45 4.00 -4.10
N SER A 138 11.54 3.26 -4.26
CA SER A 138 11.81 2.50 -5.49
C SER A 138 11.02 1.18 -5.56
N ASN A 139 10.34 0.79 -4.48
CA ASN A 139 9.62 -0.48 -4.40
C ASN A 139 8.24 -0.40 -5.07
N VAL A 140 8.12 -0.96 -6.28
CA VAL A 140 6.87 -0.96 -7.07
C VAL A 140 5.70 -1.57 -6.31
N MET A 141 5.93 -2.63 -5.52
CA MET A 141 4.86 -3.27 -4.74
C MET A 141 4.33 -2.35 -3.64
N VAL A 142 5.18 -1.50 -3.06
CA VAL A 142 4.74 -0.48 -2.10
C VAL A 142 3.95 0.60 -2.83
N LYS A 143 4.44 1.12 -3.96
CA LYS A 143 3.70 2.13 -4.74
C LYS A 143 2.31 1.62 -5.14
N MET A 144 2.23 0.38 -5.59
CA MET A 144 0.95 -0.27 -5.93
C MET A 144 0.00 -0.25 -4.73
N GLN A 145 0.46 -0.68 -3.55
CA GLN A 145 -0.36 -0.62 -2.35
C GLN A 145 -0.76 0.81 -1.95
N VAL A 146 0.14 1.79 -2.07
CA VAL A 146 -0.16 3.19 -1.75
C VAL A 146 -1.22 3.75 -2.70
N PHE A 147 -1.15 3.46 -4.01
CA PHE A 147 -2.19 3.86 -4.95
C PHE A 147 -3.55 3.21 -4.65
N GLU A 148 -3.58 1.94 -4.24
CA GLU A 148 -4.81 1.29 -3.80
C GLU A 148 -5.41 1.97 -2.56
N LEU A 149 -4.59 2.38 -1.59
CA LEU A 149 -5.04 3.12 -0.41
C LEU A 149 -5.62 4.50 -0.80
N LEU A 150 -4.92 5.23 -1.67
CA LEU A 150 -5.42 6.53 -2.17
C LEU A 150 -6.74 6.38 -2.94
N ALA A 151 -6.86 5.33 -3.77
CA ALA A 151 -8.09 5.02 -4.48
C ALA A 151 -9.24 4.68 -3.51
N ALA A 152 -8.96 3.88 -2.47
CA ALA A 152 -9.95 3.56 -1.43
C ALA A 152 -10.43 4.82 -0.69
N LEU A 153 -9.52 5.72 -0.29
CA LEU A 153 -9.89 7.01 0.33
C LEU A 153 -10.74 7.86 -0.61
N THR A 154 -10.34 7.95 -1.88
CA THR A 154 -11.05 8.73 -2.90
C THR A 154 -12.48 8.22 -3.12
N LEU A 155 -12.70 6.91 -3.04
CA LEU A 155 -14.01 6.28 -3.21
C LEU A 155 -14.87 6.31 -1.95
N PHE A 156 -14.26 6.34 -0.77
CA PHE A 156 -14.96 6.18 0.50
C PHE A 156 -15.87 7.38 0.82
N ASP A 157 -15.40 8.60 0.58
CA ASP A 157 -16.13 9.83 0.90
C ASP A 157 -15.78 10.96 -0.10
N PRO A 158 -16.73 11.85 -0.47
CA PRO A 158 -16.43 13.02 -1.30
C PRO A 158 -15.27 13.89 -0.79
N GLN A 159 -15.10 14.01 0.54
CA GLN A 159 -13.95 14.67 1.16
C GLN A 159 -12.65 13.94 0.82
N GLY A 160 -12.65 12.62 0.80
CA GLY A 160 -11.49 11.81 0.40
C GLY A 160 -11.06 12.07 -1.04
N HIS A 161 -12.01 12.33 -1.95
CA HIS A 161 -11.70 12.76 -3.31
C HIS A 161 -10.98 14.10 -3.35
N HIS A 162 -11.51 15.09 -2.64
CA HIS A 162 -10.88 16.41 -2.54
C HIS A 162 -9.49 16.35 -1.91
N LEU A 163 -9.33 15.62 -0.82
CA LEU A 163 -8.04 15.46 -0.13
C LEU A 163 -7.01 14.74 -1.01
N THR A 164 -7.43 13.76 -1.81
CA THR A 164 -6.51 13.07 -2.71
C THR A 164 -6.05 13.98 -3.86
N LEU A 165 -6.95 14.80 -4.41
CA LEU A 165 -6.57 15.81 -5.41
C LEU A 165 -5.63 16.88 -4.83
N ASP A 166 -5.89 17.33 -3.60
CA ASP A 166 -5.01 18.25 -2.86
C ASP A 166 -3.63 17.63 -2.64
N ALA A 167 -3.58 16.39 -2.14
CA ALA A 167 -2.33 15.68 -1.88
C ALA A 167 -1.48 15.50 -3.16
N LEU A 168 -2.11 15.21 -4.30
CA LEU A 168 -1.42 15.15 -5.60
C LEU A 168 -0.90 16.52 -6.06
N ASP A 169 -1.63 17.60 -5.81
CA ASP A 169 -1.17 18.96 -6.15
C ASP A 169 -0.03 19.43 -5.22
N HIS A 170 -0.11 19.07 -3.95
CA HIS A 170 0.96 19.24 -2.98
C HIS A 170 2.22 18.47 -3.40
N TYR A 171 2.06 17.19 -3.76
CA TYR A 171 3.15 16.34 -4.22
C TYR A 171 3.82 16.90 -5.48
N LYS A 172 3.04 17.44 -6.44
CA LYS A 172 3.57 18.17 -7.60
C LYS A 172 4.51 19.29 -7.18
N SER A 173 4.09 20.10 -6.21
CA SER A 173 4.86 21.24 -5.72
C SER A 173 6.16 20.78 -5.04
N LEU A 174 6.08 19.74 -4.18
CA LEU A 174 7.25 19.13 -3.53
C LEU A 174 8.25 18.57 -4.53
N LYS A 175 7.77 17.88 -5.57
CA LYS A 175 8.61 17.25 -6.61
C LYS A 175 8.96 18.17 -7.76
N LYS A 176 8.56 19.45 -7.69
CA LYS A 176 8.77 20.44 -8.75
C LYS A 176 8.28 19.93 -10.12
N GLN A 177 7.20 19.15 -10.11
CA GLN A 177 6.56 18.66 -11.32
C GLN A 177 5.68 19.75 -11.93
N LYS A 178 5.48 19.66 -13.25
CA LYS A 178 4.66 20.64 -13.96
C LYS A 178 3.15 20.42 -13.73
N TYR A 179 2.73 19.16 -13.54
CA TYR A 179 1.32 18.78 -13.45
C TYR A 179 1.09 17.85 -12.25
N ARG A 180 -0.08 17.97 -11.60
CA ARG A 180 -0.44 17.16 -10.42
C ARG A 180 -0.55 15.67 -10.66
N PHE A 181 -0.88 15.27 -11.89
CA PHE A 181 -0.98 13.86 -12.28
C PHE A 181 0.30 13.30 -12.89
N SER A 182 1.39 14.08 -12.92
CA SER A 182 2.68 13.60 -13.44
C SER A 182 3.17 12.36 -12.69
N VAL A 183 2.96 12.24 -11.37
CA VAL A 183 3.34 11.03 -10.63
C VAL A 183 2.66 9.76 -11.16
N ILE A 184 1.35 9.80 -11.43
CA ILE A 184 0.60 8.64 -11.94
C ILE A 184 1.08 8.32 -13.37
N MET A 185 1.20 9.34 -14.21
CA MET A 185 1.53 9.16 -15.62
C MET A 185 2.97 8.70 -15.83
N ASN A 186 3.92 9.20 -15.04
CA ASN A 186 5.31 8.75 -15.09
C ASN A 186 5.43 7.26 -14.73
N GLU A 187 4.73 6.82 -13.68
CA GLU A 187 4.69 5.40 -13.29
C GLU A 187 4.04 4.54 -14.39
N LEU A 188 2.94 5.02 -14.99
CA LEU A 188 2.22 4.29 -16.04
C LEU A 188 3.05 4.18 -17.33
N HIS A 189 3.82 5.20 -17.68
CA HIS A 189 4.74 5.16 -18.82
C HIS A 189 5.91 4.19 -18.57
N GLY A 190 6.46 4.18 -17.34
CA GLY A 190 7.72 3.51 -17.02
C GLY A 190 7.60 2.05 -16.55
N THR A 191 6.40 1.53 -16.36
CA THR A 191 6.18 0.14 -15.94
C THR A 191 5.84 -0.77 -17.12
N ASP A 192 6.24 -2.04 -17.03
CA ASP A 192 5.73 -3.17 -17.84
C ASP A 192 4.95 -4.19 -16.99
N ASN A 193 4.80 -3.93 -15.69
CA ASN A 193 4.01 -4.77 -14.79
C ASN A 193 2.51 -4.50 -14.98
N VAL A 194 1.82 -5.47 -15.57
CA VAL A 194 0.38 -5.41 -15.88
C VAL A 194 -0.48 -5.14 -14.64
N LEU A 195 -0.21 -5.78 -13.50
CA LEU A 195 -0.99 -5.56 -12.27
C LEU A 195 -0.83 -4.12 -11.75
N TYR A 196 0.39 -3.58 -11.88
CA TYR A 196 0.64 -2.20 -11.49
C TYR A 196 -0.04 -1.21 -12.45
N MET A 197 -0.04 -1.49 -13.77
CA MET A 197 -0.80 -0.70 -14.74
C MET A 197 -2.30 -0.68 -14.43
N VAL A 198 -2.88 -1.83 -14.07
CA VAL A 198 -4.30 -1.93 -13.65
C VAL A 198 -4.56 -1.05 -12.43
N THR A 199 -3.66 -1.06 -11.46
CA THR A 199 -3.77 -0.23 -10.25
C THR A 199 -3.72 1.27 -10.58
N LEU A 200 -2.78 1.69 -11.43
CA LEU A 200 -2.63 3.07 -11.87
C LEU A 200 -3.85 3.54 -12.67
N MET A 201 -4.36 2.70 -13.58
CA MET A 201 -5.58 3.00 -14.34
C MET A 201 -6.83 3.04 -13.46
N SER A 202 -6.90 2.19 -12.44
CA SER A 202 -7.95 2.25 -11.42
C SER A 202 -7.91 3.61 -10.71
N MET A 203 -6.73 4.08 -10.30
CA MET A 203 -6.57 5.40 -9.69
C MET A 203 -7.02 6.53 -10.63
N VAL A 204 -6.64 6.51 -11.91
CA VAL A 204 -7.12 7.47 -12.92
C VAL A 204 -8.65 7.46 -12.99
N ASN A 205 -9.25 6.27 -13.10
CA ASN A 205 -10.70 6.12 -13.20
C ASN A 205 -11.40 6.65 -11.95
N VAL A 206 -10.89 6.33 -10.76
CA VAL A 206 -11.42 6.79 -9.48
C VAL A 206 -11.36 8.32 -9.36
N LEU A 207 -10.25 8.94 -9.76
CA LEU A 207 -10.12 10.40 -9.76
C LEU A 207 -11.08 11.07 -10.74
N VAL A 208 -11.20 10.57 -11.96
CA VAL A 208 -12.07 11.17 -12.98
C VAL A 208 -13.54 10.93 -12.64
N LEU A 209 -13.94 9.68 -12.40
CA LEU A 209 -15.35 9.32 -12.19
C LEU A 209 -15.88 9.77 -10.83
N GLY A 210 -15.01 9.93 -9.82
CA GLY A 210 -15.38 10.47 -8.51
C GLY A 210 -15.75 11.96 -8.51
N GLN A 211 -15.48 12.71 -9.59
CA GLN A 211 -15.97 14.08 -9.71
C GLN A 211 -17.42 14.10 -10.21
N GLU A 212 -18.37 14.46 -9.35
CA GLU A 212 -19.79 14.52 -9.71
C GLU A 212 -20.11 15.59 -10.77
N ASP A 213 -19.50 16.77 -10.65
CA ASP A 213 -19.70 17.86 -11.60
C ASP A 213 -19.11 17.51 -12.98
N LEU A 214 -19.97 17.50 -14.00
CA LEU A 214 -19.60 17.10 -15.36
C LEU A 214 -18.50 17.97 -15.97
N ARG A 215 -18.48 19.28 -15.67
CA ARG A 215 -17.47 20.20 -16.21
C ARG A 215 -16.13 19.99 -15.51
N LYS A 216 -16.11 19.79 -14.20
CA LYS A 216 -14.90 19.45 -13.44
C LYS A 216 -14.36 18.09 -13.85
N ARG A 217 -15.23 17.10 -14.04
CA ARG A 217 -14.89 15.77 -14.56
C ARG A 217 -14.26 15.84 -15.94
N ASP A 218 -14.82 16.65 -16.83
CA ASP A 218 -14.24 16.84 -18.16
C ASP A 218 -12.86 17.49 -18.08
N ARG A 219 -12.67 18.52 -17.23
CA ARG A 219 -11.35 19.12 -16.99
C ARG A 219 -10.33 18.09 -16.47
N LEU A 220 -10.69 17.26 -15.50
CA LEU A 220 -9.81 16.18 -15.02
C LEU A 220 -9.39 15.24 -16.15
N ARG A 221 -10.34 14.83 -16.98
CA ARG A 221 -10.06 13.99 -18.14
C ARG A 221 -9.09 14.68 -19.10
N GLN A 222 -9.29 15.96 -19.38
CA GLN A 222 -8.41 16.72 -20.26
C GLN A 222 -7.00 16.90 -19.68
N GLU A 223 -6.85 17.01 -18.35
CA GLU A 223 -5.52 17.00 -17.71
C GLU A 223 -4.77 15.69 -17.99
N PHE A 224 -5.42 14.53 -17.88
CA PHE A 224 -4.80 13.24 -18.22
C PHE A 224 -4.52 13.08 -19.72
N ILE A 225 -5.44 13.53 -20.59
CA ILE A 225 -5.23 13.53 -22.04
C ILE A 225 -4.02 14.39 -22.40
N GLY A 226 -3.88 15.57 -21.78
CA GLY A 226 -2.72 16.46 -21.94
C GLY A 226 -1.40 15.85 -21.47
N LEU A 227 -1.46 14.80 -20.64
CA LEU A 227 -0.33 13.98 -20.21
C LEU A 227 -0.20 12.67 -21.01
N GLN A 228 -0.73 12.64 -22.24
CA GLN A 228 -0.57 11.54 -23.20
C GLN A 228 -1.19 10.20 -22.77
N LEU A 229 -2.21 10.22 -21.88
CA LEU A 229 -2.89 8.99 -21.48
C LEU A 229 -3.46 8.20 -22.68
N LEU A 230 -3.99 8.90 -23.69
CA LEU A 230 -4.60 8.25 -24.86
C LEU A 230 -3.59 7.40 -25.66
N ASP A 231 -2.32 7.81 -25.69
CA ASP A 231 -1.26 7.11 -26.41
C ASP A 231 -0.87 5.80 -25.71
N LEU A 232 -1.15 5.70 -24.40
CA LEU A 232 -0.90 4.52 -23.59
C LEU A 232 -2.03 3.49 -23.62
N LEU A 233 -3.28 3.92 -23.86
CA LEU A 233 -4.44 3.02 -23.84
C LEU A 233 -4.33 1.80 -24.76
N PRO A 234 -3.75 1.87 -25.97
CA PRO A 234 -3.55 0.69 -26.81
C PRO A 234 -2.70 -0.39 -26.15
N ARG A 235 -1.70 -0.02 -25.34
CA ARG A 235 -0.84 -0.97 -24.60
C ARG A 235 -1.60 -1.74 -23.52
N LEU A 236 -2.73 -1.20 -23.06
CA LEU A 236 -3.54 -1.76 -21.98
C LEU A 236 -4.68 -2.65 -22.46
N ARG A 237 -4.89 -2.74 -23.79
CA ARG A 237 -5.96 -3.54 -24.41
C ARG A 237 -5.53 -4.97 -24.73
N TYR A 238 -4.23 -5.26 -24.68
CA TYR A 238 -3.62 -6.55 -25.03
C TYR A 238 -2.76 -7.04 -23.87
#